data_AF-A0A835ITY0-F1
#
_entry.id   AF-A0A835ITY0-F1
#
_cell.length_a   1.000
_cell.length_b   1.000
_cell.length_c   1.000
_cell.angle_alpha   90.00
_cell.angle_beta   90.00
_cell.angle_gamma   90.00
#
_symmetry.space_group_name_H-M   'P 1'
#
loop_
_entity.id
_entity.type
_entity.pdbx_description
1 polymer ?
#
loop_
_entity_poly.entity_id
_entity_poly.type
_entity_poly.pdbx_seq_one_letter_code
_entity_poly.pdbx_strand_id
1 'polypeptide(L)'
;MSGLIEGLPDAVALRCLARVPLYLHPNLQLVCRSWRGALHSREFFRSRREVGASEDLLCVCAFEPENLWQLYDPRRDLWMTVPVLPSDIRHLANFGVVSTAGKLFVLGGGSDAVDPLTGDHYGIFASNEVWSYDPLLRQWARRASMLVHRAMFACCVLDGKIVVAGGFTTCRKSISKAEAYDLEKDVWIAIPDLPHTHNSACSGVLINGKVHVLHKGLSTVQNREQRKRKILASASDFKSRIGFAMIGLGDNLYVIGGVIGPGRWNLDIKPLSDVDVLTVGSERPTWRMVTPMTECHGSVLGCTMLRI
;
A
#
# COMPACT_ATOMS: atom_id res chain seq x y z
N MET A 1 -21.43 -23.17 -27.84
CA MET A 1 -20.66 -22.26 -26.95
C MET A 1 -19.20 -22.39 -27.36
N SER A 2 -18.58 -21.33 -27.85
CA SER A 2 -17.14 -21.37 -28.14
C SER A 2 -16.39 -21.40 -26.81
N GLY A 3 -15.62 -22.47 -26.58
CA GLY A 3 -14.72 -22.55 -25.43
C GLY A 3 -13.69 -21.42 -25.45
N LEU A 4 -12.97 -21.23 -24.34
CA LEU A 4 -11.97 -20.16 -24.20
C LEU A 4 -10.88 -20.28 -25.26
N ILE A 5 -10.30 -21.46 -25.43
CA ILE A 5 -9.30 -21.75 -26.44
C ILE A 5 -9.82 -22.93 -27.26
N GLU A 6 -9.90 -22.76 -28.57
CA GLU A 6 -10.37 -23.80 -29.47
C GLU A 6 -9.51 -25.08 -29.31
N GLY A 7 -10.17 -26.22 -29.19
CA GLY A 7 -9.51 -27.51 -28.98
C GLY A 7 -9.09 -27.80 -27.53
N LEU A 8 -9.30 -26.90 -26.57
CA LEU A 8 -9.02 -27.13 -25.15
C LEU A 8 -10.27 -27.08 -24.27
N PRO A 9 -10.39 -27.94 -23.23
CA PRO A 9 -11.37 -27.74 -22.18
C PRO A 9 -11.14 -26.41 -21.46
N ASP A 10 -12.22 -25.72 -21.09
CA ASP A 10 -12.15 -24.39 -20.45
C ASP A 10 -11.32 -24.39 -19.16
N ALA A 11 -11.37 -25.47 -18.37
CA ALA A 11 -10.53 -25.60 -17.18
C ALA A 11 -9.03 -25.60 -17.50
N VAL A 12 -8.62 -26.23 -18.61
CA VAL A 12 -7.22 -26.24 -19.07
C VAL A 12 -6.85 -24.87 -19.63
N ALA A 13 -7.73 -24.28 -20.44
CA ALA A 13 -7.55 -22.94 -20.98
C ALA A 13 -7.38 -21.89 -19.86
N LEU A 14 -8.19 -21.94 -18.81
CA LEU A 14 -8.07 -21.08 -17.63
C LEU A 14 -6.71 -21.26 -16.94
N ARG A 15 -6.21 -22.48 -16.79
CA ARG A 15 -4.88 -22.74 -16.22
C ARG A 15 -3.76 -22.20 -17.11
N CYS A 16 -3.91 -22.21 -18.43
CA CYS A 16 -2.96 -21.59 -19.35
C CYS A 16 -2.95 -20.07 -19.18
N LEU A 17 -4.12 -19.43 -19.24
CA LEU A 17 -4.27 -17.98 -19.04
C LEU A 17 -3.78 -17.55 -17.64
N ALA A 18 -3.99 -18.37 -16.61
CA ALA A 18 -3.61 -18.09 -15.23
C ALA A 18 -2.09 -17.89 -15.07
N ARG A 19 -1.26 -18.48 -15.93
CA ARG A 19 0.19 -18.33 -15.91
C ARG A 19 0.67 -17.01 -16.52
N VAL A 20 -0.19 -16.31 -17.25
CA VAL A 20 0.19 -15.05 -17.89
C VAL A 20 0.36 -13.97 -16.81
N PRO A 21 1.48 -13.22 -16.80
CA PRO A 21 1.73 -12.14 -15.83
C PRO A 21 0.66 -11.05 -15.84
N LEU A 22 0.39 -10.39 -14.69
CA LEU A 22 -0.63 -9.35 -14.57
C LEU A 22 -0.47 -8.21 -15.59
N TYR A 23 0.77 -7.79 -15.87
CA TYR A 23 1.02 -6.67 -16.78
C TYR A 23 0.52 -6.92 -18.21
N LEU A 24 0.37 -8.20 -18.61
CA LEU A 24 -0.17 -8.60 -19.92
C LEU A 24 -1.68 -8.85 -19.92
N HIS A 25 -2.35 -8.84 -18.76
CA HIS A 25 -3.79 -9.10 -18.67
C HIS A 25 -4.63 -8.12 -19.50
N PRO A 26 -4.31 -6.81 -19.63
CA PRO A 26 -5.03 -5.91 -20.54
C PRO A 26 -5.06 -6.44 -21.97
N ASN A 27 -3.94 -6.97 -22.46
CA ASN A 27 -3.85 -7.51 -23.81
C ASN A 27 -4.73 -8.76 -23.96
N LEU A 28 -4.78 -9.61 -22.93
CA LEU A 28 -5.66 -10.79 -22.93
C LEU A 28 -7.16 -10.39 -22.97
N GLN A 29 -7.55 -9.31 -22.29
CA GLN A 29 -8.93 -8.82 -22.28
C GLN A 29 -9.40 -8.24 -23.63
N LEU A 30 -8.47 -7.97 -24.55
CA LEU A 30 -8.75 -7.47 -25.90
C LEU A 30 -8.97 -8.60 -26.92
N VAL A 31 -8.57 -9.83 -26.60
CA VAL A 31 -8.67 -10.98 -27.51
C VAL A 31 -10.13 -11.29 -27.84
N CYS A 32 -10.98 -11.50 -26.82
CA CYS A 32 -12.42 -11.71 -27.00
C CYS A 32 -13.22 -11.47 -25.71
N ARG A 33 -14.55 -11.38 -25.82
CA ARG A 33 -15.45 -11.21 -24.66
C ARG A 33 -15.37 -12.37 -23.67
N SER A 34 -15.14 -13.60 -24.15
CA SER A 34 -15.02 -14.79 -23.31
C SER A 34 -13.77 -14.73 -22.42
N TRP A 35 -12.61 -14.38 -22.98
CA TRP A 35 -11.37 -14.18 -22.22
C TRP A 35 -11.50 -13.04 -21.23
N ARG A 36 -12.11 -11.91 -21.65
CA ARG A 36 -12.41 -10.82 -20.74
C ARG A 36 -13.28 -11.28 -19.57
N GLY A 37 -14.36 -12.04 -19.82
CA GLY A 37 -15.21 -12.58 -18.77
C GLY A 37 -14.46 -13.53 -17.84
N ALA A 38 -13.65 -14.42 -18.39
CA ALA A 38 -12.85 -15.37 -17.64
C ALA A 38 -11.84 -14.69 -16.71
N LEU A 39 -11.14 -13.65 -17.16
CA LEU A 39 -10.14 -12.92 -16.37
C LEU A 39 -10.75 -12.19 -15.16
N HIS A 40 -12.06 -11.93 -15.15
CA HIS A 40 -12.77 -11.32 -14.02
C HIS A 40 -13.46 -12.35 -13.11
N SER A 41 -13.38 -13.64 -13.45
CA SER A 41 -14.04 -14.71 -12.72
C SER A 41 -13.28 -15.12 -11.45
N ARG A 42 -14.00 -15.56 -10.42
CA ARG A 42 -13.38 -16.05 -9.16
C ARG A 42 -12.54 -17.31 -9.42
N GLU A 43 -12.95 -18.10 -10.40
CA GLU A 43 -12.33 -19.33 -10.87
C GLU A 43 -10.93 -19.09 -11.45
N PHE A 44 -10.74 -17.99 -12.19
CA PHE A 44 -9.44 -17.61 -12.70
C PHE A 44 -8.44 -17.32 -11.57
N PHE A 45 -8.86 -16.60 -10.52
CA PHE A 45 -7.98 -16.30 -9.38
C PHE A 45 -7.66 -17.53 -8.54
N ARG A 46 -8.62 -18.44 -8.39
CA ARG A 46 -8.35 -19.73 -7.78
C ARG A 46 -7.32 -20.50 -8.61
N SER A 47 -7.48 -20.53 -9.94
CA SER A 47 -6.56 -21.19 -10.86
C SER A 47 -5.14 -20.60 -10.79
N ARG A 48 -4.99 -19.28 -10.66
CA ARG A 48 -3.68 -18.62 -10.47
C ARG A 48 -2.96 -19.10 -9.22
N ARG A 49 -3.67 -19.17 -8.09
CA ARG A 49 -3.10 -19.68 -6.84
C ARG A 49 -2.70 -21.16 -6.96
N GLU A 50 -3.55 -21.97 -7.56
CA GLU A 50 -3.30 -23.42 -7.75
C GLU A 50 -2.09 -23.71 -8.65
N VAL A 51 -1.83 -22.87 -9.67
CA VAL A 51 -0.67 -23.04 -10.55
C VAL A 51 0.58 -22.33 -10.05
N GLY A 52 0.54 -21.73 -8.85
CA GLY A 52 1.66 -21.00 -8.26
C GLY A 52 2.01 -19.70 -8.99
N ALA A 53 1.07 -19.12 -9.75
CA ALA A 53 1.24 -17.89 -10.51
C ALA A 53 0.85 -16.63 -9.72
N SER A 54 0.84 -16.71 -8.39
CA SER A 54 0.63 -15.51 -7.58
C SER A 54 1.81 -14.55 -7.66
N GLU A 55 1.50 -13.26 -7.68
CA GLU A 55 2.47 -12.18 -7.83
C GLU A 55 2.43 -11.28 -6.59
N ASP A 56 3.60 -11.00 -6.04
CA ASP A 56 3.79 -10.06 -4.95
C ASP A 56 4.29 -8.75 -5.53
N LEU A 57 3.44 -7.73 -5.50
CA LEU A 57 3.68 -6.41 -6.05
C LEU A 57 3.86 -5.41 -4.91
N LEU A 58 4.71 -4.41 -5.09
CA LEU A 58 4.80 -3.28 -4.16
C LEU A 58 3.91 -2.15 -4.68
N CYS A 59 2.90 -1.77 -3.91
CA CYS A 59 2.12 -0.57 -4.17
C CYS A 59 2.85 0.61 -3.56
N VAL A 60 3.05 1.66 -4.35
CA VAL A 60 3.71 2.89 -3.91
C VAL A 60 2.88 4.08 -4.35
N CYS A 61 2.59 4.96 -3.41
CA CYS A 61 2.02 6.27 -3.67
C CYS A 61 3.08 7.33 -3.35
N ALA A 62 3.50 8.09 -4.35
CA ALA A 62 4.42 9.22 -4.14
C ALA A 62 3.86 10.49 -4.79
N PHE A 63 4.43 11.62 -4.40
CA PHE A 63 3.96 12.93 -4.82
C PHE A 63 4.40 13.30 -6.26
N GLU A 64 3.55 14.09 -6.93
CA GLU A 64 3.85 15.14 -7.95
C GLU A 64 3.07 15.00 -9.28
N PRO A 65 2.19 15.97 -9.68
CA PRO A 65 1.49 16.99 -8.87
C PRO A 65 0.22 16.45 -8.19
N GLU A 66 -0.26 15.28 -8.62
CA GLU A 66 -1.36 14.54 -8.01
C GLU A 66 -0.78 13.29 -7.35
N ASN A 67 -1.43 12.74 -6.32
CA ASN A 67 -0.92 11.51 -5.69
C ASN A 67 -1.01 10.35 -6.69
N LEU A 68 0.14 9.93 -7.21
CA LEU A 68 0.22 8.87 -8.20
C LEU A 68 0.53 7.55 -7.53
N TRP A 69 -0.27 6.55 -7.89
CA TRP A 69 -0.10 5.18 -7.47
C TRP A 69 0.63 4.40 -8.56
N GLN A 70 1.67 3.67 -8.18
CA GLN A 70 2.36 2.72 -9.05
C GLN A 70 2.48 1.35 -8.37
N LEU A 71 2.41 0.29 -9.17
CA LEU A 71 2.70 -1.08 -8.76
C LEU A 71 4.07 -1.47 -9.32
N TYR A 72 4.97 -1.91 -8.46
CA TYR A 72 6.25 -2.49 -8.85
C TYR A 72 6.18 -4.00 -8.80
N ASP A 73 6.59 -4.68 -9.88
CA ASP A 73 6.80 -6.12 -9.93
C ASP A 73 8.30 -6.43 -9.77
N PRO A 74 8.75 -6.89 -8.60
CA PRO A 74 10.16 -7.13 -8.35
C PRO A 74 10.73 -8.35 -9.09
N ARG A 75 9.88 -9.25 -9.61
CA ARG A 75 10.34 -10.40 -10.40
C ARG A 75 10.72 -9.99 -11.81
N ARG A 76 10.07 -8.96 -12.34
CA ARG A 76 10.27 -8.49 -13.72
C ARG A 76 10.96 -7.14 -13.79
N ASP A 77 11.17 -6.52 -12.64
CA ASP A 77 11.77 -5.20 -12.51
C ASP A 77 11.05 -4.14 -13.36
N LEU A 78 9.71 -4.14 -13.27
CA LEU A 78 8.84 -3.26 -14.04
C LEU A 78 7.83 -2.53 -13.14
N TRP A 79 7.47 -1.32 -13.57
CA TRP A 79 6.43 -0.51 -12.96
C TRP A 79 5.16 -0.51 -13.80
N MET A 80 4.01 -0.48 -13.14
CA MET A 80 2.70 -0.30 -13.75
C MET A 80 1.99 0.88 -13.07
N THR A 81 1.51 1.82 -13.86
CA THR A 81 0.72 2.95 -13.35
C THR A 81 -0.68 2.50 -12.98
N VAL A 82 -1.13 2.94 -11.81
CA VAL A 82 -2.50 2.79 -11.33
C VAL A 82 -3.26 4.07 -11.67
N PRO A 83 -4.54 4.00 -12.09
CA PRO A 83 -5.34 5.20 -12.32
C PRO A 83 -5.32 6.13 -11.10
N VAL A 84 -5.48 7.44 -11.34
CA VAL A 84 -5.56 8.42 -10.24
C VAL A 84 -6.70 8.04 -9.30
N LEU A 85 -6.45 8.13 -8.00
CA LEU A 85 -7.45 7.89 -6.96
C LEU A 85 -8.56 8.95 -7.08
N PRO A 86 -9.83 8.56 -7.36
CA PRO A 86 -10.92 9.52 -7.55
C PRO A 86 -11.50 10.02 -6.22
N SER A 87 -10.64 10.50 -5.31
CA SER A 87 -11.06 11.11 -4.05
C SER A 87 -11.54 12.55 -4.26
N ASP A 88 -12.50 12.98 -3.44
CA ASP A 88 -12.95 14.36 -3.42
C ASP A 88 -11.88 15.31 -2.82
N ILE A 89 -10.84 14.73 -2.19
CA ILE A 89 -9.75 15.45 -1.52
C ILE A 89 -8.50 15.48 -2.41
N ARG A 90 -8.13 16.68 -2.86
CA ARG A 90 -6.87 16.92 -3.58
C ARG A 90 -5.67 16.84 -2.65
N HIS A 91 -4.55 16.32 -3.17
CA HIS A 91 -3.31 16.13 -2.41
C HIS A 91 -3.49 15.35 -1.11
N LEU A 92 -4.35 14.32 -1.14
CA LEU A 92 -4.62 13.43 -0.02
C LEU A 92 -3.32 12.92 0.64
N ALA A 93 -3.15 13.18 1.92
CA ALA A 93 -2.02 12.74 2.72
C ALA A 93 -2.53 12.14 4.04
N ASN A 94 -1.62 11.58 4.84
CA ASN A 94 -1.93 11.05 6.17
C ASN A 94 -3.01 9.95 6.19
N PHE A 95 -3.23 9.28 5.06
CA PHE A 95 -4.16 8.17 4.90
C PHE A 95 -3.55 6.85 5.36
N GLY A 96 -4.41 5.88 5.66
CA GLY A 96 -4.01 4.49 5.88
C GLY A 96 -3.97 3.72 4.56
N VAL A 97 -3.06 2.76 4.44
CA VAL A 97 -2.94 1.88 3.28
C VAL A 97 -2.81 0.45 3.74
N VAL A 98 -3.66 -0.42 3.19
CA VAL A 98 -3.56 -1.87 3.42
C VAL A 98 -3.88 -2.63 2.15
N SER A 99 -3.46 -3.88 2.09
CA SER A 99 -3.82 -4.82 1.02
C SER A 99 -4.44 -6.07 1.63
N THR A 100 -5.57 -6.49 1.08
CA THR A 100 -6.25 -7.72 1.48
C THR A 100 -7.15 -8.20 0.36
N ALA A 101 -7.41 -9.50 0.30
CA ALA A 101 -8.26 -10.12 -0.73
C ALA A 101 -7.88 -9.73 -2.18
N GLY A 102 -6.59 -9.56 -2.47
CA GLY A 102 -6.09 -9.19 -3.79
C GLY A 102 -6.34 -7.74 -4.20
N LYS A 103 -6.72 -6.87 -3.25
CA LYS A 103 -7.03 -5.46 -3.50
C LYS A 103 -6.19 -4.55 -2.62
N LEU A 104 -5.93 -3.36 -3.12
CA LEU A 104 -5.35 -2.25 -2.37
C LEU A 104 -6.48 -1.41 -1.77
N PHE A 105 -6.35 -1.00 -0.52
CA PHE A 105 -7.30 -0.10 0.15
C PHE A 105 -6.59 1.17 0.62
N VAL A 106 -7.22 2.31 0.35
CA VAL A 106 -6.83 3.64 0.81
C VAL A 106 -7.91 4.14 1.76
N LEU A 107 -7.51 4.54 2.97
CA LEU A 107 -8.39 4.77 4.10
C LEU A 107 -8.19 6.18 4.65
N GLY A 108 -9.25 6.96 4.76
CA GLY A 108 -9.24 8.28 5.40
C GLY A 108 -8.17 9.21 4.84
N GLY A 109 -7.49 9.90 5.75
CA GLY A 109 -6.52 10.93 5.41
C GLY A 109 -7.21 12.27 5.14
N GLY A 110 -6.42 13.25 4.73
CA GLY A 110 -6.91 14.60 4.46
C GLY A 110 -5.89 15.40 3.69
N SER A 111 -6.12 16.70 3.56
CA SER A 111 -5.20 17.61 2.91
C SER A 111 -4.90 18.78 3.84
N ASP A 112 -3.61 18.97 4.12
CA ASP A 112 -3.08 20.19 4.72
C ASP A 112 -2.56 21.16 3.65
N ALA A 113 -2.79 20.85 2.37
CA ALA A 113 -2.38 21.72 1.28
C ALA A 113 -3.05 23.09 1.42
N VAL A 114 -2.30 24.10 1.01
CA VAL A 114 -2.76 25.48 0.89
C VAL A 114 -2.91 25.74 -0.60
N ASP A 115 -4.06 26.27 -1.01
CA ASP A 115 -4.24 26.74 -2.36
C ASP A 115 -3.22 27.88 -2.63
N PRO A 116 -2.31 27.72 -3.60
CA PRO A 116 -1.26 28.71 -3.84
C PRO A 116 -1.80 30.02 -4.44
N LEU A 117 -3.01 30.03 -5.00
CA LEU A 117 -3.64 31.21 -5.59
C LEU A 117 -4.49 31.96 -4.56
N THR A 118 -5.24 31.25 -3.71
CA THR A 118 -6.14 31.89 -2.73
C THR A 118 -5.52 32.01 -1.34
N GLY A 119 -4.53 31.19 -1.02
CA GLY A 119 -3.97 31.06 0.33
C GLY A 119 -4.88 30.29 1.29
N ASP A 120 -6.00 29.75 0.81
CA ASP A 120 -6.93 29.01 1.65
C ASP A 120 -6.44 27.58 1.88
N HIS A 121 -6.65 27.09 3.10
CA HIS A 121 -6.45 25.66 3.37
C HIS A 121 -7.57 24.85 2.72
N TYR A 122 -7.23 23.70 2.12
CA TYR A 122 -8.21 22.74 1.61
C TYR A 122 -9.14 22.16 2.70
N GLY A 123 -8.98 22.54 3.97
CA GLY A 123 -10.00 22.48 5.04
C GLY A 123 -10.32 21.09 5.60
N ILE A 124 -9.98 20.01 4.89
CA ILE A 124 -10.32 18.64 5.27
C ILE A 124 -9.08 17.94 5.80
N PHE A 125 -8.76 18.12 7.09
CA PHE A 125 -7.61 17.45 7.72
C PHE A 125 -7.82 15.94 7.88
N ALA A 126 -9.07 15.49 7.98
CA ALA A 126 -9.41 14.08 8.13
C ALA A 126 -10.73 13.77 7.44
N SER A 127 -10.75 12.65 6.73
CA SER A 127 -11.89 12.09 6.02
C SER A 127 -12.21 10.70 6.54
N ASN A 128 -13.39 10.20 6.19
CA ASN A 128 -13.77 8.81 6.40
C ASN A 128 -13.87 8.04 5.08
N GLU A 129 -13.34 8.58 3.97
CA GLU A 129 -13.37 7.94 2.67
C GLU A 129 -12.62 6.61 2.67
N VAL A 130 -13.17 5.64 1.95
CA VAL A 130 -12.53 4.33 1.74
C VAL A 130 -12.62 3.99 0.27
N TRP A 131 -11.46 3.75 -0.32
CA TRP A 131 -11.33 3.37 -1.72
C TRP A 131 -10.60 2.05 -1.83
N SER A 132 -11.09 1.17 -2.70
CA SER A 132 -10.39 -0.07 -3.05
C SER A 132 -9.98 -0.03 -4.52
N TYR A 133 -8.72 -0.33 -4.82
CA TYR A 133 -8.26 -0.59 -6.18
C TYR A 133 -8.22 -2.10 -6.43
N ASP A 134 -8.88 -2.50 -7.50
CA ASP A 134 -8.83 -3.86 -8.01
C ASP A 134 -7.83 -3.89 -9.18
N PRO A 135 -6.64 -4.52 -9.02
CA PRO A 135 -5.60 -4.54 -10.06
C PRO A 135 -5.99 -5.32 -11.31
N LEU A 136 -7.05 -6.12 -11.24
CA LEU A 136 -7.50 -7.00 -12.32
C LEU A 136 -8.52 -6.28 -13.20
N LEU A 137 -9.47 -5.58 -12.54
CA LEU A 137 -10.38 -4.65 -13.20
C LEU A 137 -9.68 -3.34 -13.61
N ARG A 138 -8.54 -3.04 -12.97
CA ARG A 138 -7.81 -1.77 -13.10
C ARG A 138 -8.69 -0.57 -12.78
N GLN A 139 -9.49 -0.72 -11.74
CA GLN A 139 -10.50 0.28 -11.36
C GLN A 139 -10.50 0.50 -9.85
N TRP A 140 -10.69 1.77 -9.49
CA TRP A 140 -11.05 2.17 -8.15
C TRP A 140 -12.54 1.99 -7.93
N ALA A 141 -12.91 1.58 -6.72
CA ALA A 141 -14.29 1.52 -6.26
C ALA A 141 -14.38 2.14 -4.86
N ARG A 142 -15.38 3.01 -4.67
CA ARG A 142 -15.72 3.54 -3.36
C ARG A 142 -16.32 2.42 -2.52
N ARG A 143 -15.98 2.39 -1.23
CA ARG A 143 -16.51 1.45 -0.23
C ARG A 143 -17.27 2.20 0.85
N ALA A 144 -17.88 1.45 1.77
CA ALA A 144 -18.47 2.05 2.95
C ALA A 144 -17.44 2.90 3.69
N SER A 145 -17.84 4.14 3.95
CA SER A 145 -17.03 5.08 4.72
C SER A 145 -16.87 4.62 6.16
N MET A 146 -15.73 4.94 6.78
CA MET A 146 -15.52 4.72 8.22
C MET A 146 -16.58 5.47 9.05
N LEU A 147 -16.89 4.98 10.25
CA LEU A 147 -17.81 5.63 11.18
C LEU A 147 -17.24 6.95 11.71
N VAL A 148 -15.90 7.04 11.82
CA VAL A 148 -15.19 8.22 12.28
C VAL A 148 -14.22 8.72 11.21
N HIS A 149 -14.13 10.04 11.03
CA HIS A 149 -13.14 10.68 10.16
C HIS A 149 -11.76 10.60 10.80
N ARG A 150 -10.73 10.17 10.04
CA ARG A 150 -9.41 9.86 10.59
C ARG A 150 -8.29 10.28 9.66
N ALA A 151 -7.24 10.86 10.24
CA ALA A 151 -5.92 11.03 9.63
C ALA A 151 -4.82 10.60 10.60
N MET A 152 -3.67 10.19 10.08
CA MET A 152 -2.49 9.73 10.84
C MET A 152 -2.82 8.62 11.86
N PHE A 153 -3.67 7.67 11.46
CA PHE A 153 -4.15 6.58 12.31
C PHE A 153 -3.45 5.26 11.99
N ALA A 154 -3.55 4.30 12.90
CA ALA A 154 -3.04 2.96 12.67
C ALA A 154 -4.05 2.16 11.84
N CYS A 155 -3.56 1.45 10.83
CA CYS A 155 -4.35 0.49 10.07
C CYS A 155 -3.57 -0.81 9.87
N CYS A 156 -4.29 -1.94 9.81
CA CYS A 156 -3.72 -3.25 9.50
C CYS A 156 -4.82 -4.22 9.06
N VAL A 157 -4.44 -5.41 8.63
CA VAL A 157 -5.35 -6.50 8.30
C VAL A 157 -5.27 -7.56 9.39
N LEU A 158 -6.41 -7.91 9.99
CA LEU A 158 -6.55 -8.97 10.99
C LEU A 158 -7.68 -9.91 10.54
N ASP A 159 -7.36 -11.20 10.38
CA ASP A 159 -8.33 -12.24 9.99
C ASP A 159 -9.18 -11.86 8.77
N GLY A 160 -8.53 -11.25 7.77
CA GLY A 160 -9.16 -10.81 6.54
C GLY A 160 -9.95 -9.50 6.65
N LYS A 161 -10.15 -8.95 7.85
CA LYS A 161 -10.79 -7.65 8.10
C LYS A 161 -9.76 -6.54 8.18
N ILE A 162 -10.15 -5.33 7.79
CA ILE A 162 -9.30 -4.15 7.95
C ILE A 162 -9.62 -3.52 9.32
N VAL A 163 -8.61 -3.35 10.17
CA VAL A 163 -8.76 -2.72 11.48
C VAL A 163 -8.09 -1.35 11.44
N VAL A 164 -8.80 -0.33 11.93
CA VAL A 164 -8.28 1.03 12.11
C VAL A 164 -8.42 1.47 13.56
N ALA A 165 -7.44 2.20 14.06
CA ALA A 165 -7.45 2.67 15.44
C ALA A 165 -6.71 4.00 15.62
N GLY A 166 -7.26 4.85 16.49
CA GLY A 166 -6.67 6.12 16.87
C GLY A 166 -6.64 7.17 15.74
N GLY A 167 -5.59 7.99 15.77
CA GLY A 167 -5.39 9.12 14.86
C GLY A 167 -6.14 10.38 15.30
N PHE A 168 -6.41 11.24 14.32
CA PHE A 168 -7.01 12.55 14.53
C PHE A 168 -8.26 12.74 13.68
N THR A 169 -9.25 13.42 14.25
CA THR A 169 -10.46 13.84 13.51
C THR A 169 -10.24 15.17 12.80
N THR A 170 -11.25 15.64 12.06
CA THR A 170 -11.21 16.87 11.25
C THR A 170 -10.80 18.11 12.04
N CYS A 171 -11.13 18.20 13.33
CA CYS A 171 -10.71 19.29 14.22
C CYS A 171 -9.31 19.08 14.83
N ARG A 172 -8.48 18.20 14.26
CA ARG A 172 -7.18 17.76 14.81
C ARG A 172 -7.26 17.20 16.24
N LYS A 173 -8.44 16.73 16.66
CA LYS A 173 -8.65 16.13 17.98
C LYS A 173 -8.21 14.67 17.95
N SER A 174 -7.32 14.29 18.87
CA SER A 174 -6.93 12.90 19.04
C SER A 174 -8.09 12.05 19.55
N ILE A 175 -8.20 10.83 19.03
CA ILE A 175 -9.24 9.86 19.38
C ILE A 175 -8.64 8.51 19.75
N SER A 176 -9.37 7.76 20.58
CA SER A 176 -9.05 6.38 20.94
C SER A 176 -9.92 5.37 20.19
N LYS A 177 -10.88 5.83 19.39
CA LYS A 177 -11.85 4.98 18.69
C LYS A 177 -11.16 3.96 17.80
N ALA A 178 -11.71 2.75 17.74
CA ALA A 178 -11.26 1.71 16.82
C ALA A 178 -12.44 1.07 16.08
N GLU A 179 -12.20 0.65 14.84
CA GLU A 179 -13.23 0.10 13.96
C GLU A 179 -12.66 -1.03 13.11
N ALA A 180 -13.50 -1.98 12.73
CA ALA A 180 -13.17 -3.06 11.82
C ALA A 180 -14.11 -3.07 10.62
N TYR A 181 -13.54 -3.18 9.43
CA TYR A 181 -14.26 -3.28 8.17
C TYR A 181 -14.46 -4.75 7.78
N ASP A 182 -15.72 -5.11 7.55
CA ASP A 182 -16.13 -6.39 6.98
C ASP A 182 -16.24 -6.27 5.46
N LEU A 183 -15.28 -6.88 4.74
CA LEU A 183 -15.22 -6.80 3.28
C LEU A 183 -16.41 -7.46 2.58
N GLU A 184 -16.99 -8.51 3.17
CA GLU A 184 -18.09 -9.26 2.55
C GLU A 184 -19.40 -8.50 2.66
N LYS A 185 -19.57 -7.78 3.78
CA LYS A 185 -20.77 -6.98 4.06
C LYS A 185 -20.65 -5.53 3.60
N ASP A 186 -19.43 -5.07 3.29
CA ASP A 186 -19.11 -3.67 3.00
C ASP A 186 -19.63 -2.74 4.11
N VAL A 187 -19.25 -3.05 5.36
CA VAL A 187 -19.65 -2.25 6.55
C VAL A 187 -18.51 -2.12 7.54
N TRP A 188 -18.49 -0.99 8.24
CA TRP A 188 -17.65 -0.76 9.41
C TRP A 188 -18.40 -1.07 10.69
N ILE A 189 -17.72 -1.73 11.63
CA ILE A 189 -18.25 -2.08 12.95
C ILE A 189 -17.32 -1.49 14.00
N ALA A 190 -17.87 -0.78 14.98
CA ALA A 190 -17.10 -0.31 16.12
C ALA A 190 -16.56 -1.50 16.92
N ILE A 191 -15.28 -1.46 17.26
CA ILE A 191 -14.62 -2.44 18.13
C ILE A 191 -14.12 -1.72 19.40
N PRO A 192 -13.67 -2.44 20.43
CA PRO A 192 -13.19 -1.80 21.67
C PRO A 192 -12.14 -0.72 21.40
N ASP A 193 -12.33 0.43 22.04
CA ASP A 193 -11.45 1.59 21.91
C ASP A 193 -10.05 1.31 22.48
N LEU A 194 -9.05 2.08 22.04
CA LEU A 194 -7.74 2.15 22.66
C LEU A 194 -7.86 2.65 24.12
N PRO A 195 -7.00 2.18 25.04
CA PRO A 195 -7.01 2.64 26.43
C PRO A 195 -6.83 4.15 26.58
N HIS A 196 -6.05 4.76 25.68
CA HIS A 196 -5.71 6.18 25.70
C HIS A 196 -5.75 6.78 24.29
N THR A 197 -6.03 8.08 24.22
CA THR A 197 -5.82 8.89 23.02
C THR A 197 -4.35 9.24 22.91
N HIS A 198 -3.82 9.34 21.68
CA HIS A 198 -2.42 9.70 21.45
C HIS A 198 -2.30 10.91 20.53
N ASN A 199 -1.54 11.91 20.98
CA ASN A 199 -1.33 13.18 20.25
C ASN A 199 -0.21 13.08 19.21
N SER A 200 -0.05 11.92 18.56
CA SER A 200 0.94 11.71 17.51
C SER A 200 0.42 10.72 16.47
N ALA A 201 0.98 10.77 15.26
CA ALA A 201 0.73 9.77 14.24
C ALA A 201 0.93 8.34 14.78
N CYS A 202 0.01 7.47 14.40
CA CYS A 202 -0.02 6.07 14.81
C CYS A 202 0.42 5.17 13.66
N SER A 203 1.08 4.05 13.94
CA SER A 203 1.31 2.97 12.97
C SER A 203 0.75 1.65 13.51
N GLY A 204 0.02 0.91 12.67
CA GLY A 204 -0.54 -0.39 13.02
C GLY A 204 0.40 -1.51 12.60
N VAL A 205 0.65 -2.48 13.49
CA VAL A 205 1.46 -3.66 13.19
C VAL A 205 0.76 -4.90 13.73
N LEU A 206 0.71 -5.97 12.95
CA LEU A 206 0.21 -7.27 13.41
C LEU A 206 1.38 -8.09 13.95
N ILE A 207 1.33 -8.51 15.22
CA ILE A 207 2.33 -9.39 15.84
C ILE A 207 1.60 -10.50 16.56
N ASN A 208 1.93 -11.77 16.25
CA ASN A 208 1.33 -12.95 16.87
C ASN A 208 -0.22 -12.94 16.86
N GLY A 209 -0.82 -12.50 15.75
CA GLY A 209 -2.28 -12.42 15.59
C GLY A 209 -2.94 -11.29 16.41
N LYS A 210 -2.17 -10.37 16.98
CA LYS A 210 -2.68 -9.20 17.70
C LYS A 210 -2.28 -7.92 17.01
N VAL A 211 -3.19 -6.95 17.00
CA VAL A 211 -2.94 -5.61 16.48
C VAL A 211 -2.25 -4.78 17.54
N HIS A 212 -1.08 -4.24 17.18
CA HIS A 212 -0.29 -3.32 17.97
C HIS A 212 -0.33 -1.93 17.33
N VAL A 213 -0.61 -0.90 18.13
CA VAL A 213 -0.62 0.50 17.69
C VAL A 213 0.61 1.19 18.27
N LEU A 214 1.49 1.64 17.39
CA LEU A 214 2.76 2.31 17.73
C LEU A 214 2.62 3.82 17.59
N HIS A 215 3.29 4.57 18.48
CA HIS A 215 3.29 6.04 18.52
C HIS A 215 4.72 6.56 18.73
N LYS A 216 5.03 7.78 18.24
CA LYS A 216 6.34 8.47 18.27
C LYS A 216 7.35 7.91 19.30
N GLY A 217 8.28 7.05 18.85
CA GLY A 217 9.55 6.76 19.53
C GLY A 217 9.53 5.90 20.81
N LEU A 218 8.37 5.45 21.29
CA LEU A 218 8.30 4.55 22.45
C LEU A 218 7.83 3.17 22.00
N SER A 219 8.82 2.34 21.66
CA SER A 219 8.64 0.90 21.52
C SER A 219 8.45 0.29 22.91
N THR A 220 7.22 -0.02 23.31
CA THR A 220 7.01 -1.04 24.33
C THR A 220 6.72 -2.36 23.64
N VAL A 221 7.79 -3.08 23.36
CA VAL A 221 7.74 -4.52 23.07
C VAL A 221 8.15 -5.23 24.36
N GLN A 222 7.18 -5.71 25.13
CA GLN A 222 7.47 -6.76 26.09
C GLN A 222 7.39 -8.10 25.37
N ASN A 223 8.55 -8.75 25.18
CA ASN A 223 8.60 -10.19 25.34
C ASN A 223 10.00 -10.68 25.74
N ARG A 224 9.98 -11.58 26.72
CA ARG A 224 11.12 -12.32 27.28
C ARG A 224 11.62 -13.32 26.25
N GLU A 225 12.88 -13.18 25.82
CA GLU A 225 13.94 -14.19 25.90
C GLU A 225 15.13 -13.79 25.01
N GLN A 226 16.33 -14.08 25.52
CA GLN A 226 17.61 -13.67 24.95
C GLN A 226 17.89 -14.34 23.60
N ARG A 227 18.16 -13.56 22.54
CA ARG A 227 19.07 -13.95 21.44
C ARG A 227 19.81 -12.74 20.89
N LYS A 228 21.09 -12.93 20.55
CA LYS A 228 22.06 -11.94 20.07
C LYS A 228 21.46 -10.99 19.02
N ARG A 229 21.61 -9.67 19.23
CA ARG A 229 21.35 -8.64 18.22
C ARG A 229 22.50 -8.63 17.22
N LYS A 230 22.25 -9.01 15.96
CA LYS A 230 23.16 -8.74 14.84
C LYS A 230 22.62 -7.51 14.12
N ILE A 231 23.40 -6.43 14.06
CA ILE A 231 23.08 -5.28 13.21
C ILE A 231 23.35 -5.74 11.77
N LEU A 232 22.30 -5.80 10.95
CA LEU A 232 22.38 -6.30 9.57
C LEU A 232 22.73 -5.17 8.59
N ALA A 233 22.32 -3.93 8.87
CA ALA A 233 22.74 -2.73 8.15
C ALA A 233 22.64 -1.53 9.11
N SER A 234 23.52 -0.54 8.94
CA SER A 234 23.52 0.69 9.75
C SER A 234 22.71 1.79 9.04
N ALA A 235 22.11 2.69 9.81
CA ALA A 235 21.47 3.90 9.26
C ALA A 235 22.43 4.74 8.38
N SER A 236 23.75 4.59 8.57
CA SER A 236 24.80 5.21 7.75
C SER A 236 24.91 4.66 6.32
N ASP A 237 24.38 3.46 6.06
CA ASP A 237 24.40 2.84 4.72
C ASP A 237 23.30 3.39 3.82
N PHE A 238 22.31 4.06 4.41
CA PHE A 238 21.27 4.78 3.68
C PHE A 238 21.81 6.16 3.33
N LYS A 239 21.70 6.57 2.06
CA LYS A 239 21.84 8.00 1.71
C LYS A 239 20.93 8.79 2.65
N SER A 240 21.37 9.94 3.15
CA SER A 240 20.56 10.80 4.03
C SER A 240 19.31 11.31 3.30
N ARG A 241 18.28 10.48 3.25
CA ARG A 241 16.99 10.72 2.59
C ARG A 241 15.88 10.70 3.63
N ILE A 242 14.85 11.52 3.43
CA ILE A 242 13.65 11.56 4.27
C ILE A 242 12.41 11.32 3.41
N GLY A 243 11.30 10.91 4.04
CA GLY A 243 10.06 10.64 3.31
C GLY A 243 10.12 9.46 2.33
N PHE A 244 11.09 8.55 2.49
CA PHE A 244 11.15 7.32 1.71
C PHE A 244 10.25 6.24 2.30
N ALA A 245 9.79 5.31 1.48
CA ALA A 245 9.17 4.08 1.98
C ALA A 245 10.20 2.98 2.17
N MET A 246 9.94 2.12 3.15
CA MET A 246 10.72 0.91 3.39
C MET A 246 9.78 -0.28 3.57
N ILE A 247 9.95 -1.31 2.74
CA ILE A 247 9.07 -2.49 2.75
C ILE A 247 9.87 -3.77 2.54
N GLY A 248 9.56 -4.81 3.32
CA GLY A 248 10.18 -6.13 3.21
C GLY A 248 9.38 -7.06 2.31
N LEU A 249 10.06 -7.82 1.46
CA LEU A 249 9.48 -8.90 0.67
C LEU A 249 10.49 -10.05 0.54
N GLY A 250 10.16 -11.20 1.15
CA GLY A 250 11.11 -12.31 1.27
C GLY A 250 12.36 -11.87 2.03
N ASP A 251 13.54 -12.17 1.48
CA ASP A 251 14.84 -11.79 2.03
C ASP A 251 15.28 -10.37 1.63
N ASN A 252 14.44 -9.62 0.93
CA ASN A 252 14.75 -8.30 0.41
C ASN A 252 14.06 -7.19 1.20
N LEU A 253 14.79 -6.12 1.46
CA LEU A 253 14.28 -4.86 1.98
C LEU A 253 14.39 -3.80 0.89
N TYR A 254 13.25 -3.24 0.49
CA TYR A 254 13.16 -2.20 -0.53
C TYR A 254 13.13 -0.84 0.14
N VAL A 255 13.94 0.09 -0.36
CA VAL A 255 13.97 1.50 0.02
C VAL A 255 13.59 2.30 -1.22
N ILE A 256 12.47 3.00 -1.15
CA ILE A 256 11.80 3.57 -2.33
C ILE A 256 11.69 5.08 -2.18
N GLY A 257 12.23 5.82 -3.15
CA GLY A 257 12.07 7.26 -3.29
C GLY A 257 12.59 8.05 -2.09
N GLY A 258 11.81 9.07 -1.71
CA GLY A 258 12.16 10.07 -0.70
C GLY A 258 12.78 11.32 -1.31
N VAL A 259 13.24 12.21 -0.43
CA VAL A 259 13.90 13.47 -0.81
C VAL A 259 15.25 13.58 -0.12
N ILE A 260 16.22 14.19 -0.79
CA ILE A 260 17.50 14.59 -0.21
C ILE A 260 17.49 16.11 -0.04
N GLY A 261 17.89 16.58 1.14
CA GLY A 261 17.92 18.00 1.47
C GLY A 261 16.63 18.52 2.13
N PRO A 262 16.61 19.79 2.56
CA PRO A 262 17.73 20.73 2.54
C PRO A 262 18.78 20.39 3.61
N GLY A 263 20.06 20.51 3.26
CA GLY A 263 21.18 20.39 4.18
C GLY A 263 21.64 21.76 4.71
N ARG A 264 22.60 21.78 5.63
CA ARG A 264 23.18 23.03 6.17
C ARG A 264 23.74 23.98 5.11
N TRP A 265 24.17 23.44 3.96
CA TRP A 265 24.86 24.18 2.89
C TRP A 265 24.17 24.08 1.52
N ASN A 266 23.08 23.32 1.41
CA ASN A 266 22.31 23.18 0.18
C ASN A 266 20.82 23.23 0.50
N LEU A 267 20.14 24.24 0.01
CA LEU A 267 18.70 24.43 0.21
C LEU A 267 17.87 23.64 -0.82
N ASP A 268 18.49 23.10 -1.86
CA ASP A 268 17.79 22.35 -2.89
C ASP A 268 17.24 21.04 -2.32
N ILE A 269 15.93 20.85 -2.49
CA ILE A 269 15.25 19.59 -2.22
C ILE A 269 15.29 18.79 -3.50
N LYS A 270 16.00 17.67 -3.48
CA LYS A 270 16.05 16.75 -4.62
C LYS A 270 15.07 15.61 -4.40
N PRO A 271 13.94 15.57 -5.14
CA PRO A 271 13.05 14.41 -5.15
C PRO A 271 13.74 13.22 -5.82
N LEU A 272 13.51 12.03 -5.29
CA LEU A 272 14.09 10.78 -5.79
C LEU A 272 13.02 9.82 -6.31
N SER A 273 13.36 9.11 -7.37
CA SER A 273 12.59 7.97 -7.89
C SER A 273 13.32 6.64 -7.74
N ASP A 274 14.54 6.64 -7.16
CA ASP A 274 15.38 5.46 -7.03
C ASP A 274 14.79 4.42 -6.08
N VAL A 275 15.06 3.15 -6.40
CA VAL A 275 14.73 2.03 -5.54
C VAL A 275 16.00 1.24 -5.27
N ASP A 276 16.38 1.23 -4.00
CA ASP A 276 17.50 0.46 -3.48
C ASP A 276 16.97 -0.81 -2.82
N VAL A 277 17.61 -1.96 -3.10
CA VAL A 277 17.25 -3.26 -2.54
C VAL A 277 18.41 -3.80 -1.72
N LEU A 278 18.16 -4.06 -0.45
CA LEU A 278 19.07 -4.75 0.45
C LEU A 278 18.65 -6.22 0.58
N THR A 279 19.52 -7.13 0.15
CA THR A 279 19.31 -8.58 0.33
C THR A 279 19.92 -9.00 1.67
N VAL A 280 19.11 -9.54 2.58
CA VAL A 280 19.52 -9.83 3.98
C VAL A 280 19.75 -11.34 4.23
N GLY A 281 19.26 -12.21 3.34
CA GLY A 281 19.36 -13.68 3.50
C GLY A 281 20.75 -14.29 3.34
N SER A 282 21.75 -13.52 2.88
CA SER A 282 23.14 -13.97 2.71
C SER A 282 24.01 -13.66 3.94
N GLU A 283 25.14 -14.37 4.11
CA GLU A 283 26.09 -14.12 5.20
C GLU A 283 26.57 -12.66 5.25
N ARG A 284 26.61 -12.00 4.08
CA ARG A 284 26.87 -10.58 3.89
C ARG A 284 25.71 -9.94 3.13
N PRO A 285 25.08 -8.90 3.69
CA PRO A 285 24.02 -8.19 3.00
C PRO A 285 24.57 -7.38 1.82
N THR A 286 23.83 -7.37 0.71
CA THR A 286 24.25 -6.69 -0.53
C THR A 286 23.19 -5.70 -0.99
N TRP A 287 23.66 -4.54 -1.45
CA TRP A 287 22.84 -3.50 -2.05
C TRP A 287 22.85 -3.63 -3.57
N ARG A 288 21.69 -3.42 -4.19
CA ARG A 288 21.56 -3.23 -5.63
C ARG A 288 20.47 -2.19 -5.93
N MET A 289 20.64 -1.46 -7.02
CA MET A 289 19.58 -0.62 -7.57
C MET A 289 18.70 -1.46 -8.50
N VAL A 290 17.42 -1.13 -8.54
CA VAL A 290 16.45 -1.69 -9.49
C VAL A 290 15.79 -0.55 -10.27
N THR A 291 14.91 -0.87 -11.23
CA THR A 291 14.23 0.13 -12.06
C THR A 291 13.57 1.20 -11.18
N PRO A 292 13.87 2.50 -11.41
CA PRO A 292 13.27 3.59 -10.63
C PRO A 292 11.78 3.74 -10.95
N MET A 293 11.04 4.40 -10.05
CA MET A 293 9.67 4.82 -10.29
C MET A 293 9.59 5.62 -11.60
N THR A 294 8.59 5.32 -12.43
CA THR A 294 8.51 5.88 -13.79
C THR A 294 7.69 7.15 -13.86
N GLU A 295 6.68 7.31 -13.01
CA GLU A 295 5.73 8.43 -13.06
C GLU A 295 5.71 9.26 -11.77
N CYS A 296 6.25 8.75 -10.67
CA CYS A 296 6.27 9.47 -9.39
C CYS A 296 7.67 9.56 -8.78
N HIS A 297 7.87 10.58 -7.94
CA HIS A 297 9.16 10.86 -7.31
C HIS A 297 8.98 11.61 -5.99
N GLY A 298 10.03 11.69 -5.19
CA GLY A 298 9.98 12.40 -3.92
C GLY A 298 9.34 11.60 -2.80
N SER A 299 8.63 12.29 -1.90
CA SER A 299 8.10 11.71 -0.68
C SER A 299 7.03 10.65 -0.97
N VAL A 300 7.22 9.46 -0.40
CA VAL A 300 6.26 8.36 -0.46
C VAL A 300 5.24 8.53 0.65
N LEU A 301 3.96 8.60 0.28
CA LEU A 301 2.82 8.80 1.16
C LEU A 301 2.18 7.49 1.61
N GLY A 302 2.32 6.45 0.80
CA GLY A 302 1.74 5.14 1.06
C GLY A 302 2.54 4.02 0.42
N CYS A 303 2.76 2.94 1.16
CA CYS A 303 3.40 1.74 0.63
C CYS A 303 2.83 0.47 1.26
N THR A 304 2.50 -0.53 0.45
CA THR A 304 2.07 -1.86 0.94
C THR A 304 2.43 -2.95 -0.07
N MET A 305 2.44 -4.21 0.37
CA MET A 305 2.64 -5.37 -0.51
C MET A 305 1.29 -5.91 -0.95
N LEU A 306 1.01 -5.91 -2.25
CA LEU A 306 -0.20 -6.48 -2.84
C LEU A 306 0.08 -7.85 -3.44
N ARG A 307 -0.57 -8.87 -2.88
CA ARG A 307 -0.52 -10.24 -3.42
C ARG A 307 -1.76 -10.52 -4.26
N ILE A 308 -1.56 -10.95 -5.51
CA ILE A 308 -2.61 -11.34 -6.47
C ILE A 308 -2.49 -12.80 -6.91
#